data_AF-A0A1N7GJ31-F1
#
_entry.id   AF-A0A1N7GJ31-F1
#
_cell.length_a   1.000
_cell.length_b   1.000
_cell.length_c   1.000
_cell.angle_alpha   90.00
_cell.angle_beta   90.00
_cell.angle_gamma   90.00
#
_symmetry.space_group_name_H-M   'P 1'
#
loop_
_entity.id
_entity.type
_entity.pdbx_description
1 polymer ?
#
loop_
_entity_poly.entity_id
_entity_poly.type
_entity_poly.pdbx_seq_one_letter_code
_entity_poly.pdbx_strand_id
1 'polypeptide(L)' 'MALHTLRQLDQDSVGITLPKDDVRLEGLLDEHGRFEGEHHVHIRHEGEGEWSLELIEEIDLDS' A
#
# COMPACT_ATOMS: atom_id res chain seq x y z
N MET A 1 -13.33 3.30 8.65
CA MET A 1 -12.32 2.24 8.59
C MET A 1 -12.81 1.17 7.64
N ALA A 2 -12.06 0.90 6.57
CA ALA A 2 -12.33 -0.25 5.72
C ALA A 2 -11.57 -1.47 6.27
N LEU A 3 -12.18 -2.65 6.25
CA LEU A 3 -11.53 -3.88 6.67
C LEU A 3 -10.74 -4.45 5.48
N HIS A 4 -9.41 -4.45 5.58
CA HIS A 4 -8.55 -5.04 4.57
C HIS A 4 -8.13 -6.46 4.98
N THR A 5 -7.99 -7.34 4.00
CA THR A 5 -7.56 -8.72 4.22
C THR A 5 -6.05 -8.83 4.04
N LEU A 6 -5.36 -9.36 5.04
CA LEU A 6 -3.97 -9.84 4.93
C LEU A 6 -3.95 -11.19 4.24
N ARG A 7 -3.01 -11.39 3.32
CA ARG A 7 -2.81 -12.64 2.60
C ARG A 7 -1.34 -12.98 2.51
N GLN A 8 -1.01 -14.27 2.61
CA GLN A 8 0.34 -14.75 2.33
C GLN A 8 0.60 -14.65 0.82
N LEU A 9 1.72 -14.04 0.42
CA LEU A 9 2.15 -13.95 -0.97
C LEU A 9 3.19 -15.03 -1.28
N ASP A 10 4.15 -15.22 -0.37
CA ASP A 10 5.17 -16.27 -0.45
C ASP A 10 5.60 -16.74 0.96
N GLN A 11 6.73 -17.45 1.05
CA GLN A 11 7.24 -17.99 2.30
C GLN A 11 7.62 -16.91 3.32
N ASP A 12 8.05 -15.75 2.84
CA ASP A 12 8.67 -14.69 3.64
C ASP A 12 7.85 -13.38 3.61
N SER A 13 6.79 -13.30 2.80
CA SER A 13 6.02 -12.07 2.62
C SER A 13 4.49 -12.24 2.74
N VAL A 14 3.87 -11.18 3.26
CA VAL A 14 2.41 -11.01 3.34
C VAL A 14 2.02 -9.70 2.66
N GLY A 15 0.86 -9.68 2.01
CA GLY A 15 0.29 -8.53 1.33
C GLY A 15 -1.03 -8.10 1.95
N ILE A 16 -1.33 -6.80 1.87
CA ILE A 16 -2.64 -6.24 2.20
C ILE A 16 -3.42 -6.05 0.89
N THR A 17 -4.69 -6.44 0.89
CA THR A 17 -5.58 -6.15 -0.25
C THR A 17 -6.22 -4.77 -0.09
N LEU A 18 -5.89 -3.84 -0.98
CA LEU A 18 -6.54 -2.52 -1.07
C LEU A 18 -7.61 -2.54 -2.19
N PRO A 19 -8.85 -2.09 -1.91
CA PRO A 19 -9.88 -1.89 -2.93
C PRO A 19 -9.42 -0.92 -4.02
N LYS A 20 -9.76 -1.20 -5.28
CA LYS A 20 -9.39 -0.33 -6.39
C LYS A 20 -9.95 1.09 -6.26
N ASP A 21 -11.10 1.26 -5.63
CA ASP A 21 -11.71 2.57 -5.44
C ASP A 21 -10.87 3.45 -4.50
N ASP A 22 -10.34 2.88 -3.40
CA ASP A 22 -9.45 3.58 -2.48
C ASP A 22 -8.13 3.94 -3.17
N VAL A 23 -7.54 2.98 -3.90
CA VAL A 23 -6.28 3.19 -4.64
C VAL A 23 -6.43 4.23 -5.76
N ARG A 24 -7.61 4.33 -6.38
CA ARG A 24 -7.92 5.36 -7.39
C ARG A 24 -7.95 6.77 -6.78
N LEU A 25 -8.47 6.92 -5.56
CA LEU A 25 -8.49 8.21 -4.87
C LEU A 25 -7.07 8.73 -4.60
N GLU A 26 -6.14 7.82 -4.32
CA GLU A 26 -4.71 8.10 -4.09
C GLU A 26 -3.91 8.30 -5.39
N GLY A 27 -4.54 8.26 -6.57
CA GLY A 27 -3.87 8.47 -7.85
C GLY A 27 -2.93 7.35 -8.30
N LEU A 28 -3.00 6.19 -7.64
CA LEU A 28 -2.14 5.02 -7.89
C LEU A 28 -2.59 4.15 -9.07
N LEU A 29 -3.78 4.39 -9.61
CA LEU A 29 -4.28 3.70 -10.80
C LEU A 29 -4.30 4.63 -12.01
N ASP A 30 -3.97 4.09 -13.18
CA ASP A 30 -4.15 4.75 -14.47
C ASP A 30 -5.65 4.98 -14.79
N GLU A 31 -5.91 5.66 -15.90
CA GLU A 31 -7.27 5.92 -16.40
C GLU A 31 -8.08 4.64 -16.66
N HIS A 32 -7.40 3.51 -16.89
CA HIS A 32 -7.98 2.19 -17.10
C HIS A 32 -8.13 1.37 -15.80
N GLY A 33 -7.76 1.92 -14.63
CA GLY A 33 -7.85 1.23 -13.35
C GLY A 33 -6.78 0.15 -13.16
N ARG A 34 -5.63 0.29 -13.82
CA ARG A 34 -4.45 -0.57 -13.68
C ARG A 34 -3.40 0.15 -12.84
N PHE A 35 -2.75 -0.63 -12.00
CA PHE A 35 -1.58 -0.19 -11.25
C PHE A 35 -0.38 -0.27 -12.20
N GLU A 36 0.25 0.85 -12.51
CA GLU A 36 1.41 0.93 -13.41
C GLU A 36 2.54 1.70 -12.71
N GLY A 37 3.79 1.30 -12.97
CA GLY A 37 4.97 1.91 -12.34
C GLY A 37 5.36 1.28 -11.00
N GLU A 38 6.21 1.97 -10.27
CA GLU A 38 6.65 1.60 -8.92
C GLU A 38 6.20 2.69 -7.94
N HIS A 39 5.39 2.30 -6.97
CA HIS A 39 4.94 3.17 -5.89
C HIS A 39 5.40 2.59 -4.56
N HIS A 40 5.90 3.46 -3.69
CA HIS A 40 6.43 3.06 -2.40
C HIS A 40 5.52 3.59 -1.30
N VAL A 41 5.26 2.72 -0.33
CA VAL A 41 4.45 3.06 0.84
C VAL A 41 5.27 2.82 2.10
N HIS A 42 5.22 3.77 3.03
CA HIS A 42 5.69 3.51 4.38
C HIS A 42 4.59 2.83 5.15
N ILE A 43 4.93 1.71 5.80
CA ILE A 43 4.06 1.01 6.74
C ILE A 43 4.69 1.17 8.12
N ARG A 44 4.00 1.88 9.02
CA ARG A 44 4.44 2.05 10.41
C ARG A 44 3.50 1.31 11.34
N HIS A 45 4.06 0.55 12.27
CA HIS A 45 3.30 -0.07 13.35
C HIS A 45 3.12 0.97 14.47
N GLU A 46 1.85 1.28 14.78
CA GLU A 46 1.49 2.29 15.78
C GLU A 46 1.26 1.67 17.17
N GLY A 47 1.18 0.33 17.26
CA GLY A 47 0.86 -0.40 18.48
C GLY A 47 -0.53 -1.04 18.43
N GLU A 48 -0.82 -1.94 19.36
CA GLU A 48 -2.16 -2.57 19.51
C GLU A 48 -2.71 -3.30 18.25
N GLY A 49 -1.85 -3.65 17.30
CA GLY A 49 -2.28 -4.22 16.02
C GLY A 49 -2.79 -3.18 15.03
N GLU A 50 -2.40 -1.92 15.20
CA GLU A 50 -2.66 -0.82 14.28
C GLU A 50 -1.41 -0.51 13.45
N TRP A 51 -1.66 -0.21 12.17
CA TRP A 51 -0.65 0.24 11.24
C TRP A 51 -1.14 1.48 10.49
N SER A 52 -0.24 2.42 10.24
CA SER A 52 -0.45 3.53 9.32
C SER A 52 0.25 3.23 7.98
N LEU A 53 -0.42 3.58 6.88
CA LEU A 53 0.14 3.52 5.53
C LEU A 53 0.20 4.94 4.96
N GLU A 54 1.34 5.30 4.39
CA GLU A 54 1.57 6.60 3.77
C GLU A 54 2.21 6.41 2.40
N LEU A 55 1.61 7.02 1.36
CA LEU A 55 2.18 7.03 0.01
C LEU A 55 3.37 7.98 -0.05
N ILE A 56 4.46 7.52 -0.65
CA ILE A 56 5.69 8.29 -0.80
C ILE A 56 5.85 8.66 -2.27
N GLU A 57 6.00 9.96 -2.54
CA GLU A 57 6.21 10.48 -3.91
C GLU A 57 7.67 10.30 -4.38
N GLU A 58 8.62 10.16 -3.46
CA GLU A 58 10.06 10.05 -3.78
C GLU A 58 10.78 9.24 -2.67
N ILE A 59 11.49 8.15 -3.03
CA ILE A 59 12.41 7.52 -2.09
C ILE A 59 13.76 8.22 -2.24
N ASP A 60 14.15 9.04 -1.27
CA ASP A 60 15.57 9.39 -1.11
C ASP A 60 16.30 8.13 -0.65
N LEU A 61 16.95 7.44 -1.60
CA LEU A 61 17.78 6.24 -1.35
C LEU A 61 19.14 6.57 -0.69
N ASP A 62 19.26 7.73 -0.03
CA ASP A 62 20.46 8.20 0.65
C ASP A 62 20.20 8.39 2.15
N SER A 63 20.27 7.31 2.94
CA SER A 63 20.40 7.38 4.41
C SER A 63 21.10 6.14 4.98
#